data_AF-A0A3P8UC58-F1
#
_entry.id   AF-A0A3P8UC58-F1
#
_cell.length_a   1.000
_cell.length_b   1.000
_cell.length_c   1.000
_cell.angle_alpha   90.00
_cell.angle_beta   90.00
_cell.angle_gamma   90.00
#
_symmetry.space_group_name_H-M   'P 1'
#
loop_
_entity.id
_entity.type
_entity.pdbx_description
1 polymer ?
#
loop_
_entity_poly.entity_id
_entity_poly.type
_entity_poly.pdbx_seq_one_letter_code
_entity_poly.pdbx_strand_id
1 'polypeptide(L)'
;MSSEENNGHRNTVGQIRLSLRGLFKKDSGSTCPTHRQVLLGLALLNVTLLVAAVVTGIKCAKAKDLQIPEVHSVLMVELNYYRNHSNYIGAKQKAQEALVNQRTDHLQLKLQLKQKKTFIDGLLGQIESLQVEKSNLKYKHAHLDENCGRCSKDWILFNSSCYYISHRVNDHKKNWPDSRADCIRRGSDLLIIDYQDEQMLLNENLERFVTTGTVPLTQIGFWIGLSYKERQETWTWVNNVTEVKNLNWKNRHAALNDNHNGSCAAYYFGANLELWRPVSCQNQQLNWICEQEPKRLFSVDT
;
A
#
# COMPACT_ATOMS: atom_id res chain seq x y z
N MET A 1 27.57 9.79 -48.26
CA MET A 1 28.99 9.44 -47.99
C MET A 1 29.01 7.97 -47.65
N SER A 2 29.21 7.06 -48.60
CA SER A 2 30.48 6.74 -49.28
C SER A 2 31.58 6.45 -48.23
N SER A 3 32.33 5.35 -48.26
CA SER A 3 32.63 4.36 -49.31
C SER A 3 33.19 3.13 -48.55
N GLU A 4 32.78 1.90 -48.88
CA GLU A 4 33.53 0.95 -49.73
C GLU A 4 34.87 0.46 -49.16
N GLU A 5 34.96 -0.84 -48.89
CA GLU A 5 35.89 -1.81 -49.51
C GLU A 5 35.43 -3.22 -49.07
N ASN A 6 34.77 -4.03 -49.92
CA ASN A 6 35.32 -4.93 -50.96
C ASN A 6 36.50 -5.76 -50.43
N ASN A 7 36.56 -7.09 -50.57
CA ASN A 7 36.39 -7.79 -51.83
C ASN A 7 36.21 -9.31 -51.59
N GLY A 8 35.38 -9.94 -52.41
CA GLY A 8 35.30 -11.40 -52.52
C GLY A 8 36.26 -11.97 -53.58
N HIS A 9 36.37 -13.29 -53.62
CA HIS A 9 36.51 -14.11 -54.85
C HIS A 9 36.50 -15.60 -54.46
N ARG A 10 35.46 -16.35 -54.84
CA ARG A 10 35.23 -17.06 -56.11
C ARG A 10 35.50 -18.57 -55.96
N ASN A 11 34.42 -19.32 -55.81
CA ASN A 11 34.35 -20.72 -56.22
C ASN A 11 33.97 -20.76 -57.70
N THR A 12 34.70 -21.53 -58.51
CA THR A 12 34.16 -22.09 -59.75
C THR A 12 34.78 -23.45 -60.06
N VAL A 13 33.89 -24.37 -60.41
CA VAL A 13 34.06 -25.78 -60.79
C VAL A 13 34.64 -25.90 -62.21
N GLY A 14 35.43 -26.95 -62.51
CA GLY A 14 35.76 -27.28 -63.90
C GLY A 14 36.79 -28.41 -64.15
N GLN A 15 36.29 -29.65 -64.19
CA GLN A 15 36.65 -30.78 -65.08
C GLN A 15 38.12 -31.15 -65.43
N ILE A 16 38.51 -32.35 -64.95
CA ILE A 16 38.94 -33.57 -65.68
C ILE A 16 39.59 -33.42 -67.08
N ARG A 17 40.84 -33.92 -67.22
CA ARG A 17 41.24 -34.88 -68.29
C ARG A 17 42.56 -35.60 -68.00
N LEU A 18 42.49 -36.93 -68.10
CA LEU A 18 43.59 -37.90 -68.16
C LEU A 18 44.38 -37.76 -69.47
N SER A 19 45.69 -38.05 -69.43
CA SER A 19 46.28 -39.23 -70.11
C SER A 19 47.77 -39.06 -70.42
N LEU A 20 48.50 -40.10 -70.02
CA LEU A 20 49.78 -40.57 -70.53
C LEU A 20 50.05 -40.37 -72.04
N ARG A 21 51.30 -40.01 -72.36
CA ARG A 21 52.13 -40.45 -73.51
C ARG A 21 53.58 -40.06 -73.15
N GLY A 22 54.51 -40.99 -72.99
CA GLY A 22 55.24 -41.69 -74.07
C GLY A 22 56.72 -41.27 -73.93
N LEU A 23 57.54 -41.98 -73.17
CA LEU A 23 58.35 -43.14 -73.56
C LEU A 23 59.19 -42.96 -74.85
N PHE A 24 60.50 -42.99 -74.62
CA PHE A 24 61.63 -43.36 -75.49
C PHE A 24 62.13 -42.37 -76.55
N LYS A 25 63.33 -41.82 -76.28
CA LYS A 25 64.36 -41.68 -77.31
C LYS A 25 65.46 -42.72 -77.03
N LYS A 26 65.78 -43.45 -78.09
CA LYS A 26 66.66 -44.60 -78.20
C LYS A 26 67.96 -44.14 -78.86
N ASP A 27 69.08 -44.77 -78.50
CA ASP A 27 70.21 -45.12 -79.39
C ASP A 27 71.08 -46.12 -78.58
N SER A 28 70.98 -47.43 -78.83
CA SER A 28 71.58 -48.24 -79.91
C SER A 28 73.03 -48.65 -79.62
N GLY A 29 73.29 -49.95 -79.47
CA GLY A 29 74.67 -50.46 -79.43
C GLY A 29 74.89 -51.91 -79.01
N SER A 30 74.66 -52.84 -79.93
CA SER A 30 75.27 -54.17 -80.05
C SER A 30 74.82 -55.35 -79.16
N THR A 31 74.68 -56.47 -79.85
CA THR A 31 74.11 -57.78 -79.49
C THR A 31 75.13 -58.73 -78.86
N CYS A 32 74.73 -59.50 -77.84
CA CYS A 32 75.31 -60.81 -77.53
C CYS A 32 74.28 -61.72 -76.78
N PRO A 33 74.25 -63.05 -77.02
CA PRO A 33 73.07 -63.91 -76.86
C PRO A 33 72.75 -64.41 -75.44
N THR A 34 73.43 -63.89 -74.41
CA THR A 34 73.22 -64.23 -72.99
C THR A 34 72.06 -63.47 -72.34
N HIS A 35 71.61 -62.35 -72.93
CA HIS A 35 70.52 -61.52 -72.39
C HIS A 35 69.13 -62.17 -72.52
N ARG A 36 68.93 -63.08 -73.50
CA ARG A 36 67.64 -63.76 -73.71
C ARG A 36 67.36 -64.80 -72.62
N GLN A 37 68.38 -65.53 -72.18
CA GLN A 37 68.26 -66.50 -71.08
C GLN A 37 68.08 -65.80 -69.73
N VAL A 38 68.78 -64.69 -69.49
CA VAL A 38 68.59 -63.88 -68.26
C VAL A 38 67.20 -63.23 -68.22
N LEU A 39 66.70 -62.69 -69.34
CA LEU A 39 65.34 -62.16 -69.42
C LEU A 39 64.27 -63.24 -69.20
N LEU A 40 64.45 -64.44 -69.76
CA LEU A 40 63.54 -65.56 -69.51
C LEU A 40 63.60 -66.00 -68.05
N GLY A 41 64.79 -66.02 -67.44
CA GLY A 41 64.97 -66.32 -66.01
C GLY A 41 64.31 -65.27 -65.10
N LEU A 42 64.48 -63.98 -65.37
CA LEU A 42 63.84 -62.89 -64.64
C LEU A 42 62.32 -62.89 -64.82
N ALA A 43 61.84 -63.17 -66.03
CA ALA A 43 60.41 -63.29 -66.29
C ALA A 43 59.80 -64.45 -65.51
N LEU A 44 60.47 -65.62 -65.48
CA LEU A 44 60.06 -66.77 -64.67
C LEU A 44 60.07 -66.45 -63.18
N LEU A 45 61.10 -65.76 -62.67
CA LEU A 45 61.21 -65.36 -61.25
C LEU A 45 60.10 -64.38 -60.84
N ASN A 46 59.77 -63.42 -61.72
CA ASN A 46 58.69 -62.48 -61.46
C ASN A 46 57.32 -63.16 -61.48
N VAL A 47 57.10 -64.12 -62.40
CA VAL A 47 55.86 -64.91 -62.43
C VAL A 47 55.73 -65.78 -61.18
N THR A 48 56.82 -66.43 -60.73
CA THR A 48 56.77 -67.24 -59.50
C THR A 48 56.54 -66.39 -58.25
N LEU A 49 57.16 -65.21 -58.16
CA LEU A 49 56.90 -64.26 -57.08
C LEU A 49 55.44 -63.77 -57.07
N LEU A 50 54.88 -63.48 -58.25
CA LEU A 50 53.51 -62.99 -58.36
C LEU A 50 52.50 -64.08 -58.01
N VAL A 51 52.74 -65.33 -58.43
CA VAL A 51 51.94 -66.49 -58.02
C VAL A 51 52.08 -66.72 -56.51
N ALA A 52 53.28 -66.63 -55.94
CA ALA A 52 53.47 -66.78 -54.50
C ALA A 52 52.75 -65.68 -53.71
N ALA A 53 52.77 -64.43 -54.17
CA ALA A 53 52.05 -63.32 -53.56
C ALA A 53 50.53 -63.51 -53.65
N VAL A 54 50.00 -63.95 -54.80
CA VAL A 54 48.58 -64.25 -54.98
C VAL A 54 48.15 -65.44 -54.13
N VAL A 55 48.95 -66.51 -54.06
CA VAL A 55 48.67 -67.68 -53.21
C VAL A 55 48.72 -67.30 -51.73
N THR A 56 49.68 -66.50 -51.31
CA THR A 56 49.75 -65.96 -49.93
C THR A 56 48.54 -65.07 -49.63
N GLY A 57 48.15 -64.20 -50.56
CA GLY A 57 46.95 -63.37 -50.45
C GLY A 57 45.67 -64.18 -50.38
N ILE A 58 45.53 -65.23 -51.18
CA ILE A 58 44.39 -66.16 -51.16
C ILE A 58 44.39 -66.97 -49.86
N LYS A 59 45.55 -67.44 -49.37
CA LYS A 59 45.66 -68.12 -48.08
C LYS A 59 45.31 -67.18 -46.92
N CYS A 60 45.75 -65.93 -46.95
CA CYS A 60 45.36 -64.91 -45.97
C CYS A 60 43.87 -64.55 -46.06
N ALA A 61 43.28 -64.50 -47.26
CA ALA A 61 41.86 -64.23 -47.46
C ALA A 61 40.95 -65.42 -47.09
N LYS A 62 41.45 -66.65 -47.27
CA LYS A 62 40.79 -67.89 -46.83
C LYS A 62 41.04 -68.23 -45.36
N ALA A 63 42.08 -67.68 -44.74
CA ALA A 63 42.24 -67.65 -43.29
C ALA A 63 41.23 -66.67 -42.67
N LYS A 64 39.95 -66.98 -42.83
CA LYS A 64 38.94 -66.58 -41.86
C LYS A 64 39.24 -67.43 -40.63
N ASP A 65 39.44 -66.74 -39.50
CA ASP A 65 39.97 -67.23 -38.21
C ASP A 65 41.51 -67.34 -38.10
N LEU A 66 42.19 -66.18 -38.13
CA LEU A 66 43.15 -65.94 -37.05
C LEU A 66 42.34 -65.62 -35.80
N GLN A 67 42.07 -66.63 -34.97
CA GLN A 67 41.68 -66.36 -33.59
C GLN A 67 42.90 -65.67 -32.93
N ILE A 68 42.73 -64.42 -32.51
CA ILE A 68 43.52 -63.81 -31.44
C ILE A 68 42.58 -63.76 -30.22
N PRO A 69 42.45 -64.85 -29.43
CA PRO A 69 41.48 -64.89 -28.35
C PRO A 69 42.19 -64.63 -27.01
N GLU A 70 42.44 -63.36 -26.66
CA GLU A 70 42.59 -62.94 -25.24
C GLU A 70 42.60 -61.40 -25.06
N VAL A 71 43.18 -60.66 -26.00
CA VAL A 71 43.34 -59.19 -25.88
C VAL A 71 41.99 -58.44 -25.98
N HIS A 72 40.99 -59.03 -26.64
CA HIS A 72 39.67 -58.40 -26.82
C HIS A 72 38.86 -58.27 -25.52
N SER A 73 39.01 -59.18 -24.55
CA SER A 73 38.25 -59.12 -23.29
C SER A 73 38.82 -58.05 -22.34
N VAL A 74 40.14 -57.99 -22.21
CA VAL A 74 40.84 -57.01 -21.38
C VAL A 74 40.60 -55.60 -21.89
N LEU A 75 40.72 -55.39 -23.21
CA LEU A 75 40.50 -54.08 -23.83
C LEU A 75 39.04 -53.61 -23.68
N MET A 76 38.07 -54.52 -23.74
CA MET A 76 36.65 -54.18 -23.56
C MET A 76 36.30 -53.80 -22.12
N VAL A 77 36.92 -54.44 -21.12
CA VAL A 77 36.75 -54.08 -19.69
C VAL A 77 37.30 -52.66 -19.44
N GLU A 78 38.49 -52.38 -19.96
CA GLU A 78 39.13 -51.08 -19.80
C GLU A 78 38.37 -49.96 -20.55
N LEU A 79 37.88 -50.24 -21.77
CA LEU A 79 37.05 -49.30 -22.52
C LEU A 79 35.68 -49.03 -21.86
N ASN A 80 35.09 -50.05 -21.22
CA ASN A 80 33.88 -49.88 -20.42
C ASN A 80 34.16 -49.07 -19.14
N TYR A 81 35.31 -49.27 -18.49
CA TYR A 81 35.72 -48.48 -17.33
C TYR A 81 35.85 -46.98 -17.69
N TYR A 82 36.54 -46.65 -18.79
CA TYR A 82 36.66 -45.26 -19.26
C TYR A 82 35.32 -44.67 -19.70
N ARG A 83 34.47 -45.44 -20.42
CA ARG A 83 33.12 -45.00 -20.79
C ARG A 83 32.27 -44.69 -19.56
N ASN A 84 32.32 -45.53 -18.53
CA ASN A 84 31.53 -45.34 -17.32
C ASN A 84 32.02 -44.11 -16.53
N HIS A 85 33.34 -43.90 -16.46
CA HIS A 85 33.92 -42.71 -15.84
C HIS A 85 33.57 -41.42 -16.60
N SER A 86 33.63 -41.46 -17.94
CA SER A 86 33.20 -40.34 -18.80
C SER A 86 31.72 -40.01 -18.61
N ASN A 87 30.86 -41.04 -18.56
CA ASN A 87 29.43 -40.89 -18.25
C ASN A 87 29.21 -40.27 -16.87
N TYR A 88 29.96 -40.71 -15.86
CA TYR A 88 29.90 -40.16 -14.50
C TYR A 88 30.30 -38.68 -14.45
N ILE A 89 31.39 -38.28 -15.12
CA ILE A 89 31.82 -36.88 -15.23
C ILE A 89 30.73 -36.05 -15.91
N GLY A 90 30.18 -36.54 -17.03
CA GLY A 90 29.11 -35.86 -17.74
C GLY A 90 27.84 -35.69 -16.89
N ALA A 91 27.46 -36.71 -16.12
CA ALA A 91 26.34 -36.64 -15.19
C ALA A 91 26.58 -35.62 -14.07
N LYS A 92 27.78 -35.60 -13.49
CA LYS A 92 28.17 -34.64 -12.45
C LYS A 92 28.13 -33.20 -12.97
N GLN A 93 28.63 -32.95 -14.18
CA GLN A 93 28.64 -31.62 -14.78
C GLN A 93 27.23 -31.12 -15.07
N LYS A 94 26.36 -31.98 -15.62
CA LYS A 94 24.92 -31.66 -15.79
C LYS A 94 24.22 -31.35 -14.47
N ALA A 95 24.49 -32.13 -13.42
CA ALA A 95 23.94 -31.86 -12.09
C ALA A 95 24.44 -30.51 -11.53
N GLN A 96 25.69 -30.14 -11.81
CA GLN A 96 26.27 -28.88 -11.36
C GLN A 96 25.68 -27.68 -12.13
N GLU A 97 25.48 -27.80 -13.44
CA GLU A 97 24.78 -26.80 -14.25
C GLU A 97 23.32 -26.61 -13.76
N ALA A 98 22.62 -27.70 -13.47
CA ALA A 98 21.27 -27.63 -12.90
C ALA A 98 21.24 -26.91 -11.55
N LEU A 99 22.22 -27.16 -10.68
CA LEU A 99 22.33 -26.51 -9.38
C LEU A 99 22.66 -25.02 -9.50
N VAL A 100 23.51 -24.64 -10.46
CA VAL A 100 23.80 -23.23 -10.77
C VAL A 100 22.57 -22.51 -11.29
N ASN A 101 21.80 -23.14 -12.20
CA ASN A 101 20.54 -22.58 -12.69
C ASN A 101 19.54 -22.38 -11.55
N GLN A 102 19.34 -23.41 -10.71
CA GLN A 102 18.44 -23.32 -9.56
C GLN A 102 18.88 -22.22 -8.56
N ARG A 103 20.19 -22.06 -8.33
CA ARG A 103 20.72 -20.97 -7.47
C ARG A 103 20.42 -19.61 -8.08
N THR A 104 20.52 -19.47 -9.39
CA THR A 104 20.26 -18.21 -10.12
C THR A 104 18.78 -17.86 -10.04
N ASP A 105 17.89 -18.83 -10.28
CA ASP A 105 16.44 -18.66 -10.15
C ASP A 105 16.04 -18.26 -8.72
N HIS A 106 16.63 -18.93 -7.72
CA HIS A 106 16.39 -18.58 -6.32
C HIS A 106 16.86 -17.16 -5.98
N LEU A 107 18.01 -16.74 -6.50
CA LEU A 107 18.51 -15.38 -6.29
C LEU A 107 17.61 -14.34 -6.95
N GLN A 108 17.15 -14.61 -8.17
CA GLN A 108 16.21 -13.74 -8.89
C GLN A 108 14.87 -13.63 -8.15
N LEU A 109 14.33 -14.74 -7.68
CA LEU A 109 13.11 -14.76 -6.87
C LEU A 109 13.29 -13.96 -5.57
N LYS A 110 14.43 -14.10 -4.90
CA LYS A 110 14.74 -13.34 -3.68
C LYS A 110 14.79 -11.84 -3.95
N LEU A 111 15.32 -11.41 -5.09
CA LEU A 111 15.32 -10.01 -5.51
C LEU A 111 13.89 -9.50 -5.77
N GLN A 112 13.07 -10.29 -6.45
CA GLN A 112 11.66 -9.96 -6.69
C GLN A 112 10.88 -9.83 -5.38
N LEU A 113 11.08 -10.74 -4.42
CA LEU A 113 10.46 -10.65 -3.11
C LEU A 113 10.88 -9.39 -2.35
N LYS A 114 12.16 -9.02 -2.44
CA LYS A 114 12.66 -7.77 -1.82
C LYS A 114 12.00 -6.53 -2.44
N GLN A 115 11.87 -6.49 -3.77
CA GLN A 115 11.17 -5.40 -4.46
C GLN A 115 9.67 -5.33 -4.11
N LYS A 116 8.98 -6.48 -4.10
CA LYS A 116 7.57 -6.55 -3.70
C LYS A 116 7.38 -6.10 -2.25
N LYS A 117 8.29 -6.48 -1.35
CA LYS A 117 8.26 -6.01 0.04
C LYS A 117 8.39 -4.49 0.12
N THR A 118 9.37 -3.89 -0.56
CA THR A 118 9.52 -2.42 -0.55
C THR A 118 8.29 -1.70 -1.12
N PHE A 119 7.64 -2.29 -2.13
CA PHE A 119 6.41 -1.75 -2.70
C PHE A 119 5.25 -1.82 -1.69
N ILE A 120 5.08 -2.95 -1.01
CA ILE A 120 4.06 -3.12 0.03
C ILE A 120 4.30 -2.13 1.19
N ASP A 121 5.54 -2.03 1.68
CA ASP A 121 5.89 -1.11 2.76
C ASP A 121 5.57 0.36 2.37
N GLY A 122 5.79 0.73 1.10
CA GLY A 122 5.41 2.04 0.56
C GLY A 122 3.90 2.27 0.50
N LEU A 123 3.12 1.28 0.06
CA LEU A 123 1.66 1.35 0.04
C LEU A 123 1.08 1.47 1.47
N LEU A 124 1.65 0.75 2.44
CA LEU A 124 1.23 0.86 3.84
C LEU A 124 1.44 2.29 4.38
N GLY A 125 2.58 2.91 4.08
CA GLY A 125 2.83 4.31 4.45
C GLY A 125 1.84 5.29 3.81
N GLN A 126 1.46 5.08 2.56
CA GLN A 126 0.41 5.89 1.91
C GLN A 126 -0.95 5.72 2.58
N ILE A 127 -1.31 4.48 2.95
CA ILE A 127 -2.56 4.19 3.67
C ILE A 127 -2.58 4.91 5.02
N GLU A 128 -1.49 4.85 5.79
CA GLU A 128 -1.38 5.54 7.08
C GLU A 128 -1.54 7.06 6.91
N SER A 129 -0.85 7.65 5.92
CA SER A 129 -0.96 9.08 5.62
C SER A 129 -2.39 9.49 5.25
N LEU A 130 -3.06 8.72 4.39
CA LEU A 130 -4.45 8.96 4.01
C LEU A 130 -5.41 8.79 5.19
N GLN A 131 -5.16 7.86 6.11
CA GLN A 131 -5.97 7.69 7.32
C GLN A 131 -5.86 8.91 8.26
N VAL A 132 -4.66 9.47 8.41
CA VAL A 132 -4.44 10.71 9.17
C VAL A 132 -5.18 11.87 8.52
N GLU A 133 -5.04 12.04 7.19
CA GLU A 133 -5.73 13.10 6.46
C GLU A 133 -7.25 12.96 6.55
N LYS A 134 -7.79 11.75 6.37
CA LYS A 134 -9.21 11.46 6.58
C LYS A 134 -9.69 11.85 7.97
N SER A 135 -8.89 11.57 9.00
CA SER A 135 -9.24 11.91 10.38
C SER A 135 -9.28 13.43 10.60
N ASN A 136 -8.31 14.16 10.02
CA ASN A 136 -8.27 15.62 10.05
C ASN A 136 -9.45 16.25 9.28
N LEU A 137 -9.75 15.74 8.08
CA LEU A 137 -10.89 16.18 7.28
C LEU A 137 -12.21 15.90 7.98
N LYS A 138 -12.37 14.73 8.61
CA LYS A 138 -13.56 14.40 9.42
C LYS A 138 -13.74 15.37 10.59
N TYR A 139 -12.65 15.71 11.29
CA TYR A 139 -12.67 16.71 12.35
C TYR A 139 -13.08 18.10 11.84
N LYS A 140 -12.52 18.53 10.69
CA LYS A 140 -12.89 19.80 10.05
C LYS A 140 -14.34 19.82 9.59
N HIS A 141 -14.85 18.72 9.01
CA HIS A 141 -16.23 18.63 8.53
C HIS A 141 -17.22 18.67 9.69
N ALA A 142 -16.98 17.93 10.77
CA ALA A 142 -17.81 18.00 11.97
C ALA A 142 -17.89 19.43 12.56
N HIS A 143 -16.79 20.18 12.50
CA HIS A 143 -16.77 21.58 12.95
C HIS A 143 -17.33 22.59 11.93
N LEU A 144 -17.25 22.32 10.63
CA LEU A 144 -17.81 23.18 9.58
C LEU A 144 -19.32 22.99 9.43
N ASP A 145 -19.81 21.76 9.47
CA ASP A 145 -21.23 21.43 9.35
C ASP A 145 -22.05 21.94 10.53
N GLU A 146 -21.48 21.99 11.75
CA GLU A 146 -22.23 22.45 12.92
C GLU A 146 -22.47 23.97 12.92
N ASN A 147 -21.62 24.78 12.27
CA ASN A 147 -21.68 26.25 12.42
C ASN A 147 -21.64 27.06 11.12
N CYS A 148 -21.33 26.45 9.97
CA CYS A 148 -21.11 27.15 8.69
C CYS A 148 -20.19 28.39 8.78
N GLY A 149 -19.26 28.43 9.74
CA GLY A 149 -18.41 29.59 10.03
C GLY A 149 -19.12 30.80 10.68
N ARG A 150 -20.41 30.67 11.01
CA ARG A 150 -21.23 31.74 11.60
C ARG A 150 -21.04 31.89 13.11
N CYS A 151 -20.70 30.82 13.82
CA CYS A 151 -20.37 30.86 15.24
C CYS A 151 -18.87 30.76 15.50
N SER A 152 -18.42 31.28 16.66
CA SER A 152 -17.03 31.16 17.10
C SER A 152 -16.67 29.71 17.45
N LYS A 153 -15.37 29.42 17.55
CA LYS A 153 -14.88 28.09 17.97
C LYS A 153 -15.47 27.72 19.34
N ASP A 154 -15.92 26.47 19.48
CA ASP A 154 -16.56 25.90 20.68
C ASP A 154 -17.99 26.40 20.98
N TRP A 155 -18.59 27.15 20.05
CA TRP A 155 -20.01 27.49 20.05
C TRP A 155 -20.78 26.56 19.12
N ILE A 156 -22.08 26.46 19.33
CA ILE A 156 -22.99 25.63 18.55
C ILE A 156 -24.03 26.54 17.90
N LEU A 157 -24.14 26.50 16.57
CA LEU A 157 -25.20 27.14 15.83
C LEU A 157 -26.43 26.24 15.92
N PHE A 158 -27.50 26.73 16.51
CA PHE A 158 -28.81 26.12 16.32
C PHE A 158 -29.79 27.22 15.91
N ASN A 159 -30.62 26.92 14.90
CA ASN A 159 -31.56 27.85 14.29
C ASN A 159 -30.85 29.13 13.81
N SER A 160 -30.97 30.22 14.58
CA SER A 160 -30.44 31.54 14.24
C SER A 160 -29.59 32.16 15.35
N SER A 161 -29.15 31.37 16.33
CA SER A 161 -28.32 31.81 17.46
C SER A 161 -27.14 30.86 17.69
N CYS A 162 -26.07 31.41 18.26
CA CYS A 162 -24.89 30.67 18.67
C CYS A 162 -24.92 30.45 20.18
N TYR A 163 -24.76 29.21 20.62
CA TYR A 163 -24.83 28.83 22.03
C TYR A 163 -23.49 28.28 22.54
N TYR A 164 -23.06 28.75 23.70
CA TYR A 164 -21.94 28.20 24.44
C TYR A 164 -22.47 27.45 25.65
N ILE A 165 -22.01 26.23 25.87
CA ILE A 165 -22.44 25.40 27.00
C ILE A 165 -21.21 25.08 27.84
N SER A 166 -21.14 25.59 29.06
CA SER A 166 -19.95 25.48 29.93
C SER A 166 -19.63 24.04 30.38
N HIS A 167 -20.50 23.08 30.08
CA HIS A 167 -20.21 21.67 30.32
C HIS A 167 -19.19 21.12 29.31
N ARG A 168 -18.91 21.87 28.24
CA ARG A 168 -17.86 21.54 27.28
C ARG A 168 -16.54 22.10 27.80
N VAL A 169 -15.59 21.20 28.05
CA VAL A 169 -14.17 21.48 28.30
C VAL A 169 -13.87 22.15 29.64
N ASN A 170 -13.41 21.36 30.62
CA ASN A 170 -12.63 21.76 31.82
C ASN A 170 -13.13 22.94 32.67
N ASP A 171 -14.29 23.49 32.38
CA ASP A 171 -14.84 24.66 33.04
C ASP A 171 -15.44 24.25 34.38
N HIS A 172 -14.98 24.92 35.44
CA HIS A 172 -15.57 24.78 36.76
C HIS A 172 -16.92 25.51 36.78
N LYS A 173 -17.92 24.85 37.39
CA LYS A 173 -19.23 25.44 37.69
C LYS A 173 -19.07 26.80 38.38
N LYS A 174 -20.01 27.71 38.11
CA LYS A 174 -20.00 29.10 38.59
C LYS A 174 -21.33 29.46 39.25
N ASN A 175 -21.32 30.52 40.05
CA ASN A 175 -22.53 31.20 40.48
C ASN A 175 -23.14 32.01 39.31
N TRP A 176 -24.36 32.53 39.47
CA TRP A 176 -25.05 33.21 38.38
C TRP A 176 -24.33 34.48 37.90
N PRO A 177 -23.87 35.40 38.79
CA PRO A 177 -23.13 36.59 38.37
C PRO A 177 -21.82 36.27 37.62
N ASP A 178 -21.04 35.31 38.10
CA ASP A 178 -19.77 34.92 37.48
C ASP A 178 -19.99 34.22 36.15
N SER A 179 -21.09 33.47 36.02
CA SER A 179 -21.51 32.88 34.75
C SER A 179 -21.85 33.95 33.72
N ARG A 180 -22.61 34.99 34.13
CA ARG A 180 -22.92 36.13 33.26
C ARG A 180 -21.67 36.89 32.86
N ALA A 181 -20.77 37.15 33.82
CA ALA A 181 -19.51 37.83 33.54
C ALA A 181 -18.64 37.04 32.54
N ASP A 182 -18.68 35.71 32.60
CA ASP A 182 -18.00 34.85 31.63
C ASP A 182 -18.60 34.97 30.22
N CYS A 183 -19.94 34.94 30.10
CA CYS A 183 -20.61 35.17 28.82
C CYS A 183 -20.26 36.55 28.24
N ILE A 184 -20.31 37.61 29.05
CA ILE A 184 -19.94 38.97 28.63
C ILE A 184 -18.49 39.03 28.14
N ARG A 185 -17.56 38.36 28.84
CA ARG A 185 -16.15 38.30 28.43
C ARG A 185 -15.97 37.61 27.06
N ARG A 186 -16.90 36.72 26.70
CA ARG A 186 -16.93 36.03 25.39
C ARG A 186 -17.66 36.81 24.30
N GLY A 187 -18.16 38.01 24.61
CA GLY A 187 -18.91 38.85 23.67
C GLY A 187 -20.38 38.48 23.54
N SER A 188 -20.96 37.86 24.56
CA SER A 188 -22.34 37.35 24.57
C SER A 188 -23.06 37.72 25.88
N ASP A 189 -24.24 37.19 26.14
CA ASP A 189 -24.86 37.21 27.48
C ASP A 189 -25.39 35.80 27.83
N LEU A 190 -25.92 35.61 29.04
CA LEU A 190 -26.61 34.38 29.40
C LEU A 190 -27.83 34.15 28.51
N LEU A 191 -28.12 32.88 28.21
CA LEU A 191 -29.23 32.43 27.37
C LEU A 191 -30.55 33.14 27.70
N ILE A 192 -31.20 33.69 26.68
CA ILE A 192 -32.58 34.15 26.74
C ILE A 192 -33.44 33.07 26.06
N ILE A 193 -34.64 32.80 26.60
CA ILE A 193 -35.56 31.85 25.96
C ILE A 193 -36.79 32.63 25.53
N ASP A 194 -36.79 33.09 24.29
CA ASP A 194 -37.80 34.02 23.76
C ASP A 194 -39.12 33.31 23.38
N TYR A 195 -39.00 32.06 22.90
CA TYR A 195 -40.11 31.28 22.38
C TYR A 195 -40.07 29.82 22.84
N GLN A 196 -41.23 29.18 22.83
CA GLN A 196 -41.36 27.80 23.29
C GLN A 196 -40.54 26.82 22.44
N ASP A 197 -40.43 27.09 21.13
CA ASP A 197 -39.64 26.23 20.23
C ASP A 197 -38.15 26.30 20.57
N GLU A 198 -37.62 27.43 21.05
CA GLU A 198 -36.24 27.54 21.51
C GLU A 198 -35.99 26.63 22.71
N GLN A 199 -36.93 26.58 23.66
CA GLN A 199 -36.83 25.66 24.79
C GLN A 199 -36.88 24.20 24.36
N MET A 200 -37.81 23.84 23.47
CA MET A 200 -37.91 22.48 22.95
C MET A 200 -36.63 22.08 22.24
N LEU A 201 -36.09 22.97 21.41
CA LEU A 201 -34.91 22.71 20.62
C LEU A 201 -33.64 22.65 21.46
N LEU A 202 -33.55 23.47 22.52
CA LEU A 202 -32.52 23.33 23.54
C LEU A 202 -32.61 21.95 24.19
N ASN A 203 -33.81 21.52 24.60
CA ASN A 203 -34.01 20.22 25.24
C ASN A 203 -33.61 19.06 24.30
N GLU A 204 -34.07 19.05 23.05
CA GLU A 204 -33.77 17.99 22.08
C GLU A 204 -32.27 17.87 21.76
N ASN A 205 -31.54 18.98 21.79
CA ASN A 205 -30.13 19.00 21.40
C ASN A 205 -29.15 18.94 22.58
N LEU A 206 -29.57 19.32 23.79
CA LEU A 206 -28.67 19.36 24.95
C LEU A 206 -28.06 17.98 25.25
N GLU A 207 -28.82 16.90 25.04
CA GLU A 207 -28.32 15.52 25.20
C GLU A 207 -27.17 15.18 24.25
N ARG A 208 -27.19 15.73 23.03
CA ARG A 208 -26.10 15.52 22.06
C ARG A 208 -24.82 16.23 22.46
N PHE A 209 -24.95 17.30 23.25
CA PHE A 209 -23.89 18.28 23.45
C PHE A 209 -23.33 18.30 24.88
N VAL A 210 -23.98 17.60 25.81
CA VAL A 210 -23.58 17.48 27.21
C VAL A 210 -23.22 16.04 27.51
N THR A 211 -21.94 15.78 27.82
CA THR A 211 -21.47 14.45 28.19
C THR A 211 -21.79 14.16 29.66
N THR A 212 -22.76 13.31 29.94
CA THR A 212 -23.29 13.09 31.29
C THR A 212 -22.38 12.31 32.24
N GLY A 213 -21.31 11.66 31.75
CA GLY A 213 -20.45 10.83 32.60
C GLY A 213 -21.30 9.82 33.39
N THR A 214 -21.22 9.88 34.73
CA THR A 214 -22.04 9.05 35.64
C THR A 214 -23.31 9.75 36.17
N VAL A 215 -23.51 11.03 35.88
CA VAL A 215 -24.61 11.85 36.42
C VAL A 215 -25.69 12.04 35.35
N PRO A 216 -26.94 11.63 35.58
CA PRO A 216 -28.01 11.84 34.61
C PRO A 216 -28.18 13.31 34.21
N LEU A 217 -28.43 13.58 32.92
CA LEU A 217 -28.59 14.95 32.40
C LEU A 217 -29.68 15.73 33.14
N THR A 218 -30.73 15.04 33.59
CA THR A 218 -31.84 15.59 34.38
C THR A 218 -31.43 16.18 35.73
N GLN A 219 -30.23 15.85 36.23
CA GLN A 219 -29.64 16.39 37.45
C GLN A 219 -28.65 17.52 37.19
N ILE A 220 -28.30 17.78 35.93
CA ILE A 220 -27.38 18.83 35.53
C ILE A 220 -28.16 20.13 35.33
N GLY A 221 -27.88 21.12 36.18
CA GLY A 221 -28.47 22.45 36.09
C GLY A 221 -27.56 23.42 35.31
N PHE A 222 -28.21 24.34 34.58
CA PHE A 222 -27.59 25.38 33.78
C PHE A 222 -28.16 26.74 34.13
N TRP A 223 -27.32 27.73 34.40
CA TRP A 223 -27.76 29.12 34.50
C TRP A 223 -28.23 29.64 33.16
N ILE A 224 -29.37 30.33 33.19
CA ILE A 224 -29.94 31.09 32.08
C ILE A 224 -30.10 32.56 32.49
N GLY A 225 -30.35 33.44 31.52
CA GLY A 225 -30.38 34.88 31.69
C GLY A 225 -31.58 35.44 32.43
N LEU A 226 -32.32 34.64 33.19
CA LEU A 226 -33.53 35.06 33.89
C LEU A 226 -33.28 35.27 35.39
N SER A 227 -33.68 36.43 35.90
CA SER A 227 -33.49 36.83 37.30
C SER A 227 -34.72 37.57 37.85
N TYR A 228 -34.99 37.44 39.14
CA TYR A 228 -36.08 38.14 39.81
C TYR A 228 -35.63 39.55 40.22
N LYS A 229 -36.45 40.55 39.88
CA LYS A 229 -36.22 41.95 40.25
C LYS A 229 -37.18 42.34 41.36
N GLU A 230 -36.70 42.33 42.60
CA GLU A 230 -37.51 42.60 43.81
C GLU A 230 -38.34 43.88 43.70
N ARG A 231 -37.75 44.99 43.21
CA ARG A 231 -38.46 46.27 43.09
C ARG A 231 -39.63 46.25 42.09
N GLN A 232 -39.56 45.40 41.08
CA GLN A 232 -40.57 45.30 40.03
C GLN A 232 -41.51 44.12 40.30
N GLU A 233 -41.17 43.26 41.26
CA GLU A 233 -41.85 42.00 41.55
C GLU A 233 -41.98 41.10 40.31
N THR A 234 -40.98 41.17 39.41
CA THR A 234 -41.02 40.46 38.12
C THR A 234 -39.74 39.71 37.81
N TRP A 235 -39.89 38.54 37.17
CA TRP A 235 -38.81 37.88 36.48
C TRP A 235 -38.44 38.66 35.21
N THR A 236 -37.15 38.93 35.04
CA THR A 236 -36.62 39.78 33.97
C THR A 236 -35.38 39.14 33.37
N TRP A 237 -35.34 39.09 32.04
CA TRP A 237 -34.22 38.62 31.25
C TRP A 237 -33.05 39.61 31.29
N VAL A 238 -31.84 39.14 30.96
CA VAL A 238 -30.62 39.97 30.93
C VAL A 238 -30.69 41.14 29.94
N ASN A 239 -31.60 41.09 28.97
CA ASN A 239 -31.94 42.18 28.02
C ASN A 239 -32.99 43.18 28.57
N ASN A 240 -33.37 43.08 29.85
CA ASN A 240 -34.39 43.89 30.53
C ASN A 240 -35.84 43.67 30.06
N VAL A 241 -36.13 42.58 29.34
CA VAL A 241 -37.50 42.19 29.01
C VAL A 241 -38.10 41.40 30.16
N THR A 242 -39.30 41.77 30.59
CA THR A 242 -40.06 41.06 31.62
C THR A 242 -40.60 39.73 31.08
N GLU A 243 -40.41 38.66 31.85
CA GLU A 243 -40.97 37.35 31.54
C GLU A 243 -42.44 37.28 31.94
N VAL A 244 -43.31 36.99 30.97
CA VAL A 244 -44.77 37.09 31.14
C VAL A 244 -45.48 35.75 30.97
N LYS A 245 -44.86 34.78 30.28
CA LYS A 245 -45.57 33.57 29.83
C LYS A 245 -45.67 32.55 30.96
N ASN A 246 -44.73 32.52 31.92
CA ASN A 246 -44.77 31.66 33.13
C ASN A 246 -44.97 30.14 32.84
N LEU A 247 -44.84 29.69 31.60
CA LEU A 247 -45.19 28.33 31.17
C LEU A 247 -44.13 27.28 31.51
N ASN A 248 -42.89 27.71 31.77
CA ASN A 248 -41.73 26.82 31.86
C ASN A 248 -41.24 26.55 33.28
N TRP A 249 -41.92 27.09 34.30
CA TRP A 249 -41.57 26.92 35.71
C TRP A 249 -42.08 25.60 36.27
N LYS A 250 -41.18 24.79 36.87
CA LYS A 250 -41.52 23.49 37.49
C LYS A 250 -42.48 23.57 38.68
N ASN A 251 -42.58 24.74 39.28
CA ASN A 251 -43.59 25.00 40.29
C ASN A 251 -43.99 26.47 40.17
N ARG A 252 -45.03 26.72 39.37
CA ARG A 252 -45.55 28.06 39.08
C ARG A 252 -45.88 28.84 40.37
N HIS A 253 -46.39 28.17 41.39
CA HIS A 253 -46.66 28.79 42.70
C HIS A 253 -45.36 29.12 43.46
N ALA A 254 -44.35 28.25 43.45
CA ALA A 254 -43.07 28.53 44.10
C ALA A 254 -42.21 29.56 43.33
N ALA A 255 -42.48 29.81 42.04
CA ALA A 255 -41.87 30.89 41.27
C ALA A 255 -42.56 32.25 41.45
N LEU A 256 -43.76 32.28 42.06
CA LEU A 256 -44.59 33.47 42.31
C LEU A 256 -44.81 33.81 43.81
N ASN A 257 -44.37 32.96 44.75
CA ASN A 257 -44.47 33.20 46.19
C ASN A 257 -43.16 33.77 46.79
N ASP A 258 -43.21 34.83 47.59
CA ASP A 258 -42.09 35.53 48.30
C ASP A 258 -41.05 34.65 49.05
N ASN A 259 -41.30 33.35 49.16
CA ASN A 259 -40.43 32.36 49.81
C ASN A 259 -39.53 31.63 48.79
N HIS A 260 -39.08 32.30 47.73
CA HIS A 260 -38.15 31.72 46.77
C HIS A 260 -36.78 31.52 47.43
N ASN A 261 -36.23 30.31 47.38
CA ASN A 261 -34.86 30.02 47.86
C ASN A 261 -33.78 30.52 46.86
N GLY A 262 -34.09 31.58 46.10
CA GLY A 262 -33.27 32.08 45.01
C GLY A 262 -33.94 33.03 44.03
N SER A 263 -33.20 34.07 43.61
CA SER A 263 -33.64 35.11 42.67
C SER A 263 -33.07 34.94 41.25
N CYS A 264 -32.51 33.78 40.93
CA CYS A 264 -31.96 33.47 39.60
C CYS A 264 -32.53 32.15 39.08
N ALA A 265 -32.74 32.05 37.77
CA ALA A 265 -33.32 30.87 37.16
C ALA A 265 -32.24 29.89 36.68
N ALA A 266 -32.43 28.62 36.99
CA ALA A 266 -31.65 27.52 36.43
C ALA A 266 -32.54 26.63 35.57
N TYR A 267 -32.06 26.30 34.38
CA TYR A 267 -32.61 25.31 33.47
C TYR A 267 -32.10 23.90 33.83
N TYR A 268 -33.00 22.93 33.88
CA TYR A 268 -32.69 21.51 34.03
C TYR A 268 -33.28 20.76 32.84
N PHE A 269 -32.60 19.72 32.38
CA PHE A 269 -33.15 18.84 31.35
C PHE A 269 -34.30 17.96 31.89
N GLY A 270 -35.30 17.67 31.06
CA GLY A 270 -36.42 16.82 31.45
C GLY A 270 -37.40 16.51 30.32
N ALA A 271 -38.29 15.56 30.56
CA ALA A 271 -39.30 15.13 29.58
C ALA A 271 -40.51 16.09 29.48
N ASN A 272 -40.70 16.98 30.47
CA ASN A 272 -41.81 17.93 30.53
C ASN A 272 -41.28 19.36 30.40
N LEU A 273 -42.11 20.35 30.03
CA LEU A 273 -41.71 21.77 29.85
C LEU A 273 -41.37 22.52 31.16
N GLU A 274 -41.54 21.87 32.29
CA GLU A 274 -41.25 22.34 33.65
C GLU A 274 -39.75 22.29 33.99
N LEU A 275 -38.97 23.08 33.26
CA LEU A 275 -37.51 22.96 33.23
C LEU A 275 -36.80 24.04 34.05
N TRP A 276 -37.49 25.13 34.41
CA TRP A 276 -36.89 26.24 35.16
C TRP A 276 -37.13 26.11 36.66
N ARG A 277 -36.10 26.42 37.46
CA ARG A 277 -36.17 26.47 38.92
C ARG A 277 -35.53 27.75 39.47
N PRO A 278 -36.15 28.39 40.48
CA PRO A 278 -35.50 29.47 41.21
C PRO A 278 -34.38 28.91 42.09
N VAL A 279 -33.20 29.53 42.03
CA VAL A 279 -31.98 29.06 42.68
C VAL A 279 -31.16 30.27 43.17
N SER A 280 -30.50 30.11 44.33
CA SER A 280 -29.66 31.16 44.91
C SER A 280 -28.56 31.59 43.95
N CYS A 281 -28.60 32.86 43.53
CA CYS A 281 -27.66 33.43 42.57
C CYS A 281 -26.19 33.32 43.03
N GLN A 282 -25.94 33.38 44.34
CA GLN A 282 -24.59 33.45 44.91
C GLN A 282 -24.07 32.09 45.40
N ASN A 283 -24.92 31.32 46.05
CA ASN A 283 -24.49 30.12 46.78
C ASN A 283 -24.44 28.88 45.89
N GLN A 284 -25.23 28.85 44.80
CA GLN A 284 -25.25 27.69 43.93
C GLN A 284 -24.17 27.78 42.85
N GLN A 285 -23.46 26.67 42.64
CA GLN A 285 -22.52 26.50 41.53
C GLN A 285 -23.15 25.57 40.47
N LEU A 286 -23.42 26.09 39.27
CA LEU A 286 -23.98 25.34 38.14
C LEU A 286 -23.14 25.53 36.88
N ASN A 287 -23.45 24.73 35.86
CA ASN A 287 -23.03 25.06 34.50
C ASN A 287 -23.82 26.29 34.03
N TRP A 288 -23.46 26.86 32.89
CA TRP A 288 -24.17 27.99 32.30
C TRP A 288 -24.23 27.89 30.79
N ILE A 289 -25.23 28.56 30.21
CA ILE A 289 -25.41 28.65 28.76
C ILE A 289 -25.34 30.12 28.37
N CYS A 290 -24.48 30.43 27.41
CA CYS A 290 -24.42 31.75 26.80
C CYS A 290 -25.05 31.73 25.40
N GLU A 291 -25.56 32.87 24.97
CA GLU A 291 -26.16 33.06 23.65
C GLU A 291 -25.62 34.33 22.98
N GLN A 292 -25.35 34.25 21.68
CA GLN A 292 -25.03 35.41 20.84
C GLN A 292 -25.59 35.24 19.43
N GLU A 293 -25.75 36.35 18.71
CA GLU A 293 -26.10 36.33 17.30
C GLU A 293 -24.97 35.72 16.44
N PRO A 294 -25.29 34.95 15.38
CA PRO A 294 -24.31 34.46 14.44
C PRO A 294 -23.71 35.58 13.60
N LYS A 295 -22.43 35.44 13.26
CA LYS A 295 -21.74 36.36 12.34
C LYS A 295 -22.50 36.45 11.02
N ARG A 296 -22.71 37.68 10.54
CA ARG A 296 -23.22 37.93 9.19
C ARG A 296 -22.14 37.47 8.20
N LEU A 297 -22.48 36.52 7.35
CA LEU A 297 -21.66 36.24 6.17
C LEU A 297 -21.77 37.48 5.29
N PHE A 298 -20.64 38.14 5.03
CA PHE A 298 -20.62 39.31 4.15
C PHE A 298 -21.34 38.93 2.84
N SER A 299 -22.39 39.68 2.51
CA SER A 299 -22.90 39.75 1.16
C SER A 299 -21.69 40.06 0.29
N VAL A 300 -21.37 39.20 -0.67
CA VAL A 300 -20.51 39.61 -1.77
C VAL A 300 -21.34 40.66 -2.50
N ASP A 301 -21.06 41.92 -2.22
CA ASP A 301 -21.57 43.04 -3.02
C ASP A 301 -21.11 42.75 -4.46
N THR A 302 -22.07 42.38 -5.30
CA THR A 302 -21.91 42.08 -6.72
C THR A 302 -22.18 43.32 -7.53
#